data_AF-A0A2G8HR01-F1
#
_entry.id   AF-A0A2G8HR01-F1
#
_cell.length_a   1.000
_cell.length_b   1.000
_cell.length_c   1.000
_cell.angle_alpha   90.00
_cell.angle_beta   90.00
_cell.angle_gamma   90.00
#
_symmetry.space_group_name_H-M   'P 1'
#
loop_
_entity.id
_entity.type
_entity.pdbx_description
1 polymer ?
#
loop_
_entity_poly.entity_id
_entity_poly.type
_entity_poly.pdbx_seq_one_letter_code
_entity_poly.pdbx_strand_id
1 'polypeptide(L)'
;MNKLLLYFRLQYRLFLILVSLTTVPLLLVYLFSPYEWKNLYWFFLTFIFALKVVFYKEAPYKKKISSGVRDMLTREMKRVPSKMEVVNRVEDLVQARDAMLVASAVIVVLMTVIFGKI
;
A
#
# COMPACT_ATOMS: atom_id res chain seq x y z
N MET A 1 -5.90 -8.59 -17.51
CA MET A 1 -5.41 -7.37 -16.83
C MET A 1 -4.20 -7.77 -16.01
N ASN A 2 -3.05 -7.10 -16.12
CA ASN A 2 -1.86 -7.45 -15.33
C ASN A 2 -2.17 -7.38 -13.83
N LYS A 3 -1.69 -8.36 -13.05
CA LYS A 3 -1.94 -8.44 -11.59
C LYS A 3 -1.52 -7.15 -10.86
N LEU A 4 -0.42 -6.53 -11.26
CA LEU A 4 0.04 -5.24 -10.73
C LEU A 4 -0.98 -4.11 -10.96
N LEU A 5 -1.55 -4.01 -12.16
CA LEU A 5 -2.59 -3.01 -12.47
C LEU A 5 -3.86 -3.25 -11.67
N LEU A 6 -4.23 -4.51 -11.47
CA LEU A 6 -5.34 -4.88 -10.60
C LEU A 6 -5.08 -4.44 -9.16
N TYR A 7 -3.88 -4.69 -8.63
CA TYR A 7 -3.53 -4.33 -7.26
C TYR A 7 -3.53 -2.82 -7.04
N PHE A 8 -2.96 -2.06 -7.97
CA PHE A 8 -3.04 -0.61 -7.95
C PHE A 8 -4.49 -0.14 -8.01
N ARG A 9 -5.32 -0.67 -8.92
CA ARG A 9 -6.73 -0.27 -9.02
C ARG A 9 -7.50 -0.54 -7.72
N LEU A 10 -7.23 -1.67 -7.06
CA LEU A 10 -7.91 -2.07 -5.83
C LEU A 10 -7.48 -1.26 -4.60
N GLN A 11 -6.20 -0.84 -4.53
CA GLN A 11 -5.61 -0.21 -3.34
C GLN A 11 -5.01 1.18 -3.61
N TYR A 12 -5.37 1.84 -4.72
CA TYR A 12 -4.82 3.14 -5.13
C TYR A 12 -4.98 4.22 -4.04
N ARG A 13 -6.15 4.26 -3.38
CA ARG A 13 -6.40 5.21 -2.30
C ARG A 13 -5.43 5.01 -1.13
N LEU A 14 -5.18 3.74 -0.78
CA LEU A 14 -4.24 3.42 0.27
C LEU A 14 -2.81 3.82 -0.12
N PHE A 15 -2.43 3.53 -1.36
CA PHE A 15 -1.13 3.90 -1.90
C PHE A 15 -0.91 5.43 -1.85
N LEU A 16 -1.90 6.22 -2.30
CA LEU A 16 -1.84 7.67 -2.21
C LEU A 16 -1.68 8.16 -0.77
N ILE A 17 -2.44 7.60 0.18
CA ILE A 17 -2.32 7.98 1.60
C ILE A 17 -0.91 7.67 2.12
N LEU A 18 -0.37 6.49 1.81
CA LEU A 18 0.98 6.10 2.24
C LEU A 18 2.04 7.03 1.65
N VAL A 19 1.99 7.31 0.35
CA VAL A 19 2.94 8.21 -0.33
C VAL A 19 2.83 9.63 0.24
N SER A 20 1.62 10.14 0.44
CA SER A 20 1.39 11.48 1.01
C SER A 20 1.86 11.61 2.45
N LEU A 21 1.77 10.55 3.26
CA LEU A 21 2.21 10.57 4.66
C LEU A 21 3.70 10.31 4.84
N THR A 22 4.36 9.71 3.85
CA THR A 22 5.76 9.28 3.98
C THR A 22 6.66 10.02 2.99
N THR A 23 6.44 9.80 1.71
CA THR A 23 7.26 10.34 0.63
C THR A 23 7.20 11.86 0.54
N VAL A 24 6.02 12.47 0.67
CA VAL A 24 5.88 13.93 0.57
C VAL A 24 6.61 14.65 1.71
N PRO A 25 6.42 14.29 3.01
CA PRO A 25 7.21 14.86 4.09
C PRO A 25 8.72 14.63 3.93
N LEU A 26 9.13 13.44 3.50
CA LEU A 26 10.54 13.14 3.24
C LEU A 26 11.14 14.06 2.16
N LEU A 27 10.43 14.25 1.05
CA LEU A 27 10.82 15.17 -0.01
C LEU A 27 10.92 16.61 0.48
N LEU A 28 9.93 17.08 1.26
CA LEU A 28 9.95 18.41 1.83
C LEU A 28 11.19 18.62 2.72
N VAL A 29 11.56 17.61 3.52
CA VAL A 29 12.78 17.69 4.33
C VAL A 29 14.03 17.73 3.45
N TYR A 30 14.14 16.89 2.42
CA TYR A 30 15.31 16.91 1.55
C TYR A 30 15.46 18.20 0.72
N LEU A 31 14.35 18.82 0.32
CA LEU A 31 14.38 20.04 -0.50
C LEU A 31 14.57 21.31 0.33
N PHE A 32 14.01 21.38 1.54
CA PHE A 32 13.93 22.63 2.32
C PHE A 32 14.71 22.62 3.62
N SER A 33 15.10 21.45 4.15
CA SER A 33 15.85 21.40 5.41
C SER A 33 17.32 21.76 5.16
N PRO A 34 17.90 22.68 5.95
CA PRO A 34 19.33 22.99 5.89
C PRO A 34 20.19 21.88 6.53
N TYR A 35 19.58 20.91 7.19
CA TYR A 35 20.27 19.86 7.94
C TYR A 35 20.42 18.56 7.12
N GLU A 36 21.59 17.93 7.23
CA GLU A 36 21.88 16.64 6.59
C GLU A 36 21.43 15.47 7.46
N TRP A 37 20.22 14.97 7.19
CA TRP A 37 19.67 13.84 7.93
C TRP A 37 20.05 12.50 7.28
N LYS A 38 21.23 11.98 7.63
CA LYS A 38 21.79 10.74 7.06
C LYS A 38 20.88 9.50 7.17
N ASN A 39 20.01 9.43 8.18
CA ASN A 39 19.18 8.25 8.47
C ASN A 39 17.67 8.53 8.47
N LEU A 40 17.21 9.66 7.93
CA LEU A 40 15.79 10.02 7.98
C LEU A 40 14.88 9.00 7.29
N TYR A 41 15.38 8.34 6.25
CA TYR A 41 14.65 7.29 5.55
C TYR A 41 14.30 6.11 6.46
N TRP A 42 15.14 5.78 7.45
CA TRP A 42 14.84 4.73 8.44
C TRP A 42 13.63 5.06 9.29
N PHE A 43 13.42 6.33 9.64
CA PHE A 43 12.21 6.77 10.35
C PHE A 43 10.95 6.49 9.52
N PHE A 44 10.96 6.84 8.23
CA PHE A 44 9.80 6.58 7.37
C PHE A 44 9.60 5.10 7.05
N LEU A 45 10.67 4.32 6.89
CA LEU A 45 10.58 2.87 6.71
C LEU A 45 10.02 2.17 7.95
N THR A 46 10.52 2.52 9.14
CA THR A 46 10.00 1.98 10.41
C THR A 46 8.55 2.42 10.64
N PHE A 47 8.18 3.63 10.25
CA PHE A 47 6.79 4.09 10.30
C PHE A 47 5.87 3.27 9.38
N ILE A 48 6.27 2.99 8.14
CA ILE A 48 5.49 2.11 7.23
C ILE A 48 5.34 0.71 7.84
N PHE A 49 6.40 0.17 8.44
CA PHE A 49 6.35 -1.13 9.10
C PHE A 49 5.44 -1.13 10.34
N ALA A 50 5.52 -0.09 11.17
CA ALA A 50 4.65 0.10 12.33
C ALA A 50 3.18 0.19 11.90
N LEU A 51 2.87 0.89 10.80
CA LEU A 51 1.53 0.94 10.23
C LEU A 51 1.02 -0.47 9.91
N LYS A 52 1.84 -1.32 9.29
CA LYS A 52 1.50 -2.73 9.03
C LYS A 52 1.17 -3.45 10.34
N VAL A 53 2.03 -3.37 11.35
CA VAL A 53 1.81 -4.10 12.61
C VAL A 53 0.55 -3.63 13.35
N VAL A 54 0.33 -2.31 13.43
CA VAL A 54 -0.77 -1.73 14.23
C VAL A 54 -2.12 -1.87 13.53
N PHE A 55 -2.19 -1.54 12.24
CA PHE A 55 -3.47 -1.42 11.51
C PHE A 55 -3.78 -2.62 10.61
N TYR A 56 -2.86 -3.57 10.43
CA TYR A 56 -3.01 -4.65 9.43
C TYR A 56 -3.02 -6.01 10.12
N LYS A 57 -4.06 -6.24 10.92
CA LYS A 57 -4.44 -7.60 11.33
C LYS A 57 -5.18 -8.28 10.17
N GLU A 58 -4.58 -9.30 9.57
CA GLU A 58 -5.14 -9.96 8.37
C GLU A 58 -6.52 -10.58 8.61
N ALA A 59 -6.71 -11.33 9.70
CA ALA A 59 -7.95 -12.04 9.99
C ALA A 59 -9.19 -11.12 10.07
N PRO A 60 -9.19 -10.03 10.87
CA PRO A 60 -10.32 -9.10 10.89
C PRO A 60 -10.49 -8.35 9.56
N TYR A 61 -9.41 -8.06 8.84
CA TYR A 61 -9.49 -7.44 7.53
C TYR A 61 -10.18 -8.35 6.51
N LYS A 62 -9.76 -9.63 6.41
CA LYS A 62 -10.37 -10.66 5.54
C LYS A 62 -11.87 -10.79 5.82
N LYS A 63 -12.27 -10.83 7.10
CA LYS A 63 -13.69 -10.88 7.49
C LYS A 63 -14.47 -9.66 7.03
N LYS A 64 -13.88 -8.46 7.12
CA LYS A 64 -14.50 -7.19 6.71
C LYS A 64 -14.67 -7.07 5.19
N ILE A 65 -13.69 -7.53 4.41
CA ILE A 65 -13.74 -7.39 2.95
C ILE A 65 -14.54 -8.51 2.27
N SER A 66 -14.61 -9.71 2.86
CA SER A 66 -15.26 -10.87 2.24
C SER A 66 -16.73 -10.61 1.87
N SER A 67 -17.47 -9.88 2.71
CA SER A 67 -18.87 -9.50 2.42
C SER A 67 -18.99 -8.58 1.21
N GLY A 68 -18.13 -7.56 1.09
CA GLY A 68 -18.17 -6.61 -0.02
C GLY A 68 -17.58 -7.15 -1.33
N VAL A 69 -16.68 -8.11 -1.27
CA VAL A 69 -16.03 -8.70 -2.47
C VAL A 69 -17.03 -9.43 -3.35
N ARG A 70 -18.02 -10.12 -2.75
CA ARG A 70 -19.04 -10.83 -3.53
C ARG A 70 -19.89 -9.88 -4.36
N ASP A 71 -20.31 -8.75 -3.79
CA ASP A 71 -21.08 -7.73 -4.49
C ASP A 71 -20.25 -7.06 -5.58
N MET A 72 -18.97 -6.79 -5.29
CA MET A 72 -18.04 -6.20 -6.25
C MET A 72 -17.82 -7.12 -7.46
N LEU A 73 -17.57 -8.42 -7.23
CA LEU A 73 -17.43 -9.41 -8.30
C LEU A 73 -18.72 -9.59 -9.10
N THR A 74 -19.88 -9.57 -8.42
CA THR A 74 -21.18 -9.69 -9.11
C THR A 74 -21.40 -8.53 -10.08
N ARG A 75 -21.02 -7.31 -9.67
CA ARG A 75 -21.08 -6.11 -10.54
C ARG A 75 -20.06 -6.16 -11.68
N GLU A 76 -18.83 -6.61 -11.41
CA GLU A 76 -17.78 -6.71 -12.43
C GLU A 76 -18.08 -7.78 -13.49
N MET A 77 -18.56 -8.94 -13.06
CA MET A 77 -18.73 -10.12 -13.92
C MET A 77 -20.15 -10.22 -14.50
N LYS A 78 -21.10 -9.41 -14.02
CA LYS A 78 -22.53 -9.48 -14.35
C LYS A 78 -23.14 -10.88 -14.13
N ARG A 79 -22.54 -11.69 -13.26
CA ARG A 79 -22.99 -13.03 -12.87
C ARG A 79 -22.69 -13.30 -11.41
N VAL A 80 -23.34 -14.31 -10.83
CA VAL A 80 -23.02 -14.76 -9.47
C VAL A 80 -21.62 -15.39 -9.47
N PRO A 81 -20.67 -14.89 -8.65
CA PRO A 81 -19.34 -15.46 -8.55
C PRO A 81 -19.35 -16.75 -7.73
N SER A 82 -18.44 -17.66 -8.06
CA SER A 82 -18.26 -18.89 -7.29
C SER A 82 -17.59 -18.59 -5.94
N LYS A 83 -17.71 -19.51 -4.97
CA LYS A 83 -17.03 -19.38 -3.68
C LYS A 83 -15.51 -19.25 -3.84
N MET A 84 -14.93 -19.98 -4.79
CA MET A 84 -13.49 -19.92 -5.08
C MET A 84 -13.07 -18.57 -5.65
N GLU A 85 -13.87 -17.97 -6.52
CA GLU A 85 -13.59 -16.63 -7.09
C GLU A 85 -13.61 -15.54 -6.01
N VAL A 86 -14.53 -15.64 -5.06
CA VAL A 86 -14.59 -14.73 -3.91
C VAL A 86 -13.36 -14.88 -3.03
N VAL A 87 -12.94 -16.11 -2.71
CA VAL A 87 -11.74 -16.38 -1.91
C VAL A 87 -10.49 -15.83 -2.59
N ASN A 88 -10.29 -16.14 -3.88
CA ASN A 88 -9.15 -15.65 -4.64
C ASN A 88 -9.11 -14.12 -4.68
N ARG A 89 -10.26 -13.46 -4.84
CA ARG A 89 -10.30 -11.98 -4.84
C ARG A 89 -10.02 -11.38 -3.46
N VAL A 90 -10.44 -12.04 -2.39
CA VAL A 90 -10.08 -11.64 -1.01
C VAL A 90 -8.58 -11.76 -0.80
N GLU A 91 -7.96 -12.83 -1.28
CA GLU A 91 -6.51 -13.01 -1.22
C GLU A 91 -5.77 -11.95 -2.06
N ASP A 92 -6.23 -11.69 -3.29
CA ASP A 92 -5.68 -10.64 -4.14
C ASP A 92 -5.75 -9.26 -3.46
N LEU A 93 -6.82 -8.96 -2.71
CA LEU A 93 -6.94 -7.69 -1.97
C LEU A 93 -5.94 -7.58 -0.82
N VAL A 94 -5.66 -8.68 -0.13
CA VAL A 94 -4.66 -8.75 0.93
C VAL A 94 -3.25 -8.60 0.35
N GLN A 95 -2.95 -9.36 -0.70
CA GLN A 95 -1.66 -9.28 -1.39
C GLN A 95 -1.44 -7.90 -2.02
N ALA A 96 -2.46 -7.30 -2.63
CA ALA A 96 -2.40 -5.94 -3.17
C ALA A 96 -2.04 -4.92 -2.08
N ARG A 97 -2.61 -5.08 -0.88
CA ARG A 97 -2.38 -4.19 0.26
C ARG A 97 -0.92 -4.28 0.75
N ASP A 98 -0.38 -5.48 0.87
CA ASP A 98 1.04 -5.68 1.16
C ASP A 98 1.95 -5.13 0.06
N ALA A 99 1.59 -5.37 -1.20
CA ALA A 99 2.33 -4.84 -2.34
C ALA A 99 2.38 -3.30 -2.33
N MET A 100 1.29 -2.61 -1.94
CA MET A 100 1.29 -1.14 -1.82
C MET A 100 2.21 -0.64 -0.70
N LEU A 101 2.29 -1.35 0.44
CA LEU A 101 3.22 -1.01 1.51
C LEU A 101 4.67 -1.15 1.05
N VAL A 102 5.00 -2.27 0.41
CA VAL A 102 6.35 -2.51 -0.13
C VAL A 102 6.68 -1.47 -1.21
N ALA A 103 5.76 -1.19 -2.13
CA ALA A 103 5.95 -0.16 -3.15
C ALA A 103 6.21 1.23 -2.53
N SER A 104 5.49 1.59 -1.47
CA SER A 104 5.69 2.86 -0.75
C SER A 104 7.07 2.91 -0.07
N ALA A 105 7.52 1.80 0.54
CA ALA A 105 8.85 1.70 1.13
C ALA A 105 9.96 1.82 0.07
N VAL A 106 9.78 1.18 -1.09
CA VAL A 106 10.71 1.31 -2.23
C VAL A 106 10.78 2.76 -2.70
N ILE A 107 9.65 3.47 -2.79
CA ILE A 107 9.61 4.89 -3.17
C ILE A 107 10.37 5.75 -2.15
N VAL A 108 10.22 5.49 -0.85
CA VAL A 108 11.00 6.17 0.19
C VAL A 108 12.50 6.01 -0.05
N VAL A 109 12.98 4.79 -0.32
CA VAL A 109 14.39 4.52 -0.62
C VAL A 109 14.83 5.23 -1.90
N LEU A 110 14.04 5.16 -2.97
CA LEU A 110 14.35 5.83 -4.23
C LEU A 110 14.46 7.36 -4.06
N MET A 111 13.56 7.97 -3.30
CA MET A 111 13.65 9.41 -3.01
C MET A 111 14.91 9.75 -2.23
N THR A 112 15.32 8.91 -1.29
CA THR A 112 16.59 9.09 -0.57
C THR A 112 17.80 8.94 -1.48
N VAL A 113 17.79 8.05 -2.46
CA VAL A 113 18.91 7.93 -3.41
C VAL A 113 18.98 9.15 -4.35
N ILE A 114 17.82 9.69 -4.77
CA ILE A 114 17.78 10.79 -5.74
C ILE A 114 18.01 12.15 -5.07
N PHE A 115 17.40 12.39 -3.90
CA PHE A 115 17.38 13.69 -3.23
C PHE A 115 18.11 13.68 -1.88
N GLY A 116 18.36 12.50 -1.31
CA GLY A 116 19.24 12.40 -0.16
C GLY A 116 20.63 12.82 -0.61
N LYS A 117 21.12 13.89 0.01
CA LYS A 117 22.52 14.30 -0.08
C LYS A 117 23.37 13.24 0.64
N ILE A 118 23.54 12.08 0.02
CA ILE A 118 24.40 10.98 0.50
C ILE A 118 25.85 11.41 0.34
#